data_AF-A0A1X0FPE1-F1
#
_entry.id   AF-A0A1X0FPE1-F1
#
_cell.length_a   1.000
_cell.length_b   1.000
_cell.length_c   1.000
_cell.angle_alpha   90.00
_cell.angle_beta   90.00
_cell.angle_gamma   90.00
#
_symmetry.space_group_name_H-M   'P 1'
#
loop_
_entity.id
_entity.type
_entity.pdbx_description
1 polymer ?
#
loop_
_entity_poly.entity_id
_entity_poly.type
_entity_poly.pdbx_seq_one_letter_code
_entity_poly.pdbx_strand_id
1 'polypeptide(L)'
;MYDPLGLSIGTTNLVAARNGSPPVSRRCVLTLYPHCAPKIGAPEENPYLAEPGVPMKGFIERIGDSVALVSPDGSAHEPQLLTVEALDAMVLAAGADASSSEISIAVPAHWKPATVQTLRDALRTHLGFVRSGMAPRLVSDAIASLTAVRSELGLPDEGVVGLLDFGGSGTSATLVNVAEDFELVSATMRYAALSGDEIDQELQLRAFEELGRGSGLDPASTAGVGELSELREQCRAGKERLSTEMATDITAVLGGRSCSLTLTQDDLEELIQDRLTGFIYAFDEMLVRYRKSWSDLAAVVTVGGGARIPLVTERLSMHGRTPILTPSQPALAAASGALILASRGCELDLRTRTSIGLLASSDAAGDVVDLGAGDVLVIDDEALTDRELAWSQTEYPGDLRMRFGGETYDEDGPAGWSMRLNVIEPPRERRPWLRLRFSQLVIGMSAVVAMTAIGGVAYTLTGIENRQAPPAPSVAPRPAPPANSVAPRPAAPPPPTAVPPRP
;
A
#
# COMPACT_ATOMS: atom_id res chain seq x y z
N MET A 1 -12.42 3.06 31.02
CA MET A 1 -12.98 2.38 29.84
C MET A 1 -12.42 3.12 28.64
N TYR A 2 -11.74 2.43 27.74
CA TYR A 2 -11.15 3.07 26.57
C TYR A 2 -12.26 3.39 25.55
N ASP A 3 -12.22 4.59 24.98
CA ASP A 3 -13.21 4.98 23.97
C ASP A 3 -12.84 4.30 22.64
N PRO A 4 -13.73 3.50 22.04
CA PRO A 4 -13.43 2.83 20.78
C PRO A 4 -13.33 3.87 19.66
N LEU A 5 -12.32 3.69 18.80
CA LEU A 5 -12.04 4.55 17.67
C LEU A 5 -11.76 3.71 16.44
N GLY A 6 -12.51 3.97 15.36
CA GLY A 6 -12.27 3.39 14.05
C GLY A 6 -11.55 4.37 13.14
N LEU A 7 -10.45 3.96 12.53
CA LEU A 7 -9.75 4.72 11.50
C LEU A 7 -9.78 3.95 10.17
N SER A 8 -9.79 4.64 9.04
CA SER A 8 -9.54 4.01 7.74
C SER A 8 -8.50 4.78 6.92
N ILE A 9 -7.68 4.01 6.21
CA ILE A 9 -6.61 4.50 5.35
C ILE A 9 -7.05 4.41 3.89
N GLY A 10 -7.32 5.56 3.26
CA GLY A 10 -7.57 5.68 1.83
C GLY A 10 -6.58 6.65 1.19
N THR A 11 -6.22 6.41 -0.09
CA THR A 11 -5.26 7.26 -0.81
C THR A 11 -5.74 8.71 -0.99
N THR A 12 -7.05 8.92 -1.09
CA THR A 12 -7.64 10.25 -1.26
C THR A 12 -8.04 10.87 0.08
N ASN A 13 -8.59 10.07 1.00
CA ASN A 13 -9.12 10.53 2.28
C ASN A 13 -8.72 9.58 3.40
N LEU A 14 -8.43 10.15 4.57
CA LEU A 14 -8.40 9.45 5.84
C LEU A 14 -9.71 9.71 6.58
N VAL A 15 -10.24 8.70 7.27
CA VAL A 15 -11.50 8.82 7.99
C VAL A 15 -11.33 8.32 9.43
N ALA A 16 -11.92 9.03 10.37
CA ALA A 16 -12.02 8.65 11.77
C ALA A 16 -13.49 8.61 12.21
N ALA A 17 -13.88 7.56 12.93
CA ALA A 17 -15.22 7.36 13.46
C ALA A 17 -15.14 7.06 14.97
N ARG A 18 -15.93 7.77 15.76
CA ARG A 18 -16.03 7.63 17.23
C ARG A 18 -17.49 7.51 17.64
N ASN A 19 -17.77 6.79 18.72
CA ASN A 19 -19.10 6.73 19.30
C ASN A 19 -19.64 8.11 19.68
N GLY A 20 -20.90 8.37 19.33
CA GLY A 20 -21.61 9.60 19.71
C GLY A 20 -21.16 10.86 18.97
N SER A 21 -20.29 10.75 17.96
CA SER A 21 -19.84 11.86 17.11
C SER A 21 -19.94 11.49 15.63
N PRO A 22 -20.21 12.46 14.74
CA PRO A 22 -20.19 12.20 13.30
C PRO A 22 -18.76 11.83 12.86
N PRO A 23 -18.59 10.89 11.90
CA PRO A 23 -17.28 10.57 11.36
C PRO A 23 -16.62 11.80 10.74
N VAL A 24 -15.31 11.93 10.95
CA VAL A 24 -14.47 13.00 10.41
C VAL A 24 -13.70 12.44 9.21
N SER A 25 -13.86 13.06 8.06
CA SER A 25 -13.07 12.78 6.85
C SER A 25 -12.14 13.96 6.56
N ARG A 26 -10.91 13.69 6.17
CA ARG A 26 -9.92 14.69 5.72
C ARG A 26 -9.20 14.21 4.47
N ARG A 27 -8.84 15.14 3.59
CA ARG A 27 -7.98 14.82 2.44
C ARG A 27 -6.66 14.24 2.93
N CYS A 28 -6.13 13.25 2.21
CA CYS A 28 -4.85 12.63 2.50
C CYS A 28 -3.67 13.55 2.12
N VAL A 29 -3.58 14.67 2.83
CA VAL A 29 -2.56 15.70 2.67
C VAL A 29 -2.06 16.04 4.07
N LEU A 30 -0.79 15.75 4.35
CA LEU A 30 -0.19 16.07 5.63
C LEU A 30 0.65 17.33 5.48
N THR A 31 0.28 18.39 6.17
CA THR A 31 1.04 19.64 6.16
C THR A 31 2.01 19.65 7.33
N LEU A 32 3.31 19.72 7.03
CA LEU A 32 4.39 19.74 8.01
C LEU A 32 4.72 21.17 8.41
N TYR A 33 4.95 21.38 9.72
CA TYR A 33 5.32 22.65 10.31
C TYR A 33 6.60 22.51 11.13
N PRO A 34 7.54 23.47 11.07
CA PRO A 34 8.76 23.41 11.90
C PRO A 34 8.51 23.59 13.40
N HIS A 35 7.41 24.23 13.78
CA HIS A 35 7.14 24.73 15.13
C HIS A 35 5.96 24.04 15.83
N CYS A 36 5.20 23.18 15.13
CA CYS A 36 4.06 22.48 15.71
C CYS A 36 3.86 21.10 15.09
N ALA A 37 2.93 20.33 15.67
CA ALA A 37 2.56 19.02 15.15
C ALA A 37 1.96 19.13 13.73
N PRO A 38 2.20 18.14 12.85
CA PRO A 38 1.62 18.08 11.52
C PRO A 38 0.08 18.22 11.53
N LYS A 39 -0.47 18.76 10.44
CA LYS A 39 -1.92 18.95 10.28
C LYS A 39 -2.42 18.17 9.07
N ILE A 40 -3.49 17.41 9.27
CA ILE A 40 -4.11 16.59 8.22
C ILE A 40 -5.23 17.36 7.51
N GLY A 41 -5.32 17.17 6.20
CA GLY A 41 -6.34 17.76 5.34
C GLY A 41 -5.80 18.82 4.39
N ALA A 42 -6.63 19.21 3.44
CA ALA A 42 -6.38 20.34 2.56
C ALA A 42 -6.31 21.65 3.37
N PRO A 43 -5.67 22.72 2.83
CA PRO A 43 -5.62 24.02 3.50
C PRO A 43 -7.01 24.56 3.88
N GLU A 44 -8.01 24.37 3.01
CA GLU A 44 -9.41 24.78 3.22
C GLU A 44 -10.07 24.05 4.40
N GLU A 45 -9.65 22.82 4.70
CA GLU A 45 -10.14 22.03 5.82
C GLU A 45 -9.52 22.49 7.16
N ASN A 46 -8.54 23.40 7.11
CA ASN A 46 -7.83 23.94 8.27
C ASN A 46 -7.82 25.49 8.26
N PRO A 47 -8.98 26.16 8.36
CA PRO A 47 -9.11 27.61 8.18
C PRO A 47 -8.39 28.44 9.25
N TYR A 48 -8.04 27.83 10.38
CA TYR A 48 -7.32 28.49 11.48
C TYR A 48 -5.79 28.49 11.29
N LEU A 49 -5.26 27.82 10.26
CA LEU A 49 -3.84 27.82 9.94
C LEU A 49 -3.53 29.01 9.02
N ALA A 50 -3.03 30.09 9.60
CA ALA A 50 -2.63 31.29 8.86
C ALA A 50 -1.23 31.15 8.22
N GLU A 51 -0.43 30.19 8.66
CA GLU A 51 0.96 30.03 8.21
C GLU A 51 1.09 28.98 7.10
N PRO A 52 1.86 29.26 6.03
CA PRO A 52 2.13 28.29 4.97
C PRO A 52 3.06 27.18 5.49
N GLY A 53 2.54 25.95 5.57
CA GLY A 53 3.33 24.76 5.85
C GLY A 53 3.75 24.01 4.59
N VAL A 54 4.46 22.89 4.75
CA VAL A 54 4.95 22.07 3.63
C VAL A 54 3.98 20.90 3.40
N PRO A 55 3.18 20.89 2.32
CA PRO A 55 2.21 19.84 2.08
C PRO A 55 2.87 18.57 1.53
N MET A 56 2.57 17.43 2.14
CA MET A 56 2.99 16.10 1.73
C MET A 56 1.79 15.29 1.25
N LYS A 57 1.88 14.70 0.05
CA LYS A 57 0.85 13.86 -0.59
C LYS A 57 1.47 12.56 -1.10
N GLY A 58 0.63 11.56 -1.39
CA GLY A 58 1.06 10.32 -2.05
C GLY A 58 1.94 9.40 -1.18
N PHE A 59 1.88 9.56 0.15
CA PHE A 59 2.67 8.77 1.08
C PHE A 59 2.05 7.40 1.37
N ILE A 60 0.75 7.22 1.16
CA ILE A 60 0.06 5.94 1.39
C ILE A 60 0.50 4.88 0.36
N GLU A 61 0.62 5.29 -0.90
CA GLU A 61 0.97 4.43 -2.02
C GLU A 61 2.42 3.97 -1.98
N ARG A 62 3.27 4.69 -1.21
CA ARG A 62 4.72 4.49 -1.13
C ARG A 62 5.17 3.82 0.16
N ILE A 63 4.24 3.32 0.98
CA ILE A 63 4.59 2.62 2.22
C ILE A 63 5.41 1.36 1.88
N GLY A 64 6.59 1.28 2.48
CA GLY A 64 7.54 0.19 2.23
C GLY A 64 8.43 0.38 0.99
N ASP A 65 8.32 1.51 0.29
CA ASP A 65 9.30 1.88 -0.73
C ASP A 65 10.68 2.12 -0.08
N SER A 66 11.75 1.74 -0.78
CA SER A 66 13.12 2.02 -0.35
C SER A 66 13.52 3.49 -0.56
N VAL A 67 12.72 4.26 -1.30
CA VAL A 67 13.01 5.66 -1.66
C VAL A 67 12.13 6.56 -0.81
N ALA A 68 12.76 7.45 -0.04
CA ALA A 68 12.05 8.46 0.74
C ALA A 68 11.24 9.42 -0.15
N LEU A 69 10.20 10.01 0.43
CA LEU A 69 9.49 11.13 -0.14
C LEU A 69 10.27 12.41 0.13
N VAL A 70 10.53 13.19 -0.92
CA VAL A 70 11.23 14.46 -0.81
C VAL A 70 10.21 15.58 -0.87
N SER A 71 10.16 16.40 0.17
CA SER A 71 9.32 17.60 0.22
C SER A 71 9.87 18.72 -0.66
N PRO A 72 9.06 19.74 -0.99
CA PRO A 72 9.52 20.92 -1.74
C PRO A 72 10.72 21.66 -1.12
N ASP A 73 10.90 21.56 0.20
CA ASP A 73 12.04 22.15 0.92
C ASP A 73 13.32 21.28 0.88
N GLY A 74 13.26 20.11 0.22
CA GLY A 74 14.37 19.19 0.06
C GLY A 74 14.55 18.19 1.21
N SER A 75 13.73 18.23 2.26
CA SER A 75 13.79 17.25 3.34
C SER A 75 13.23 15.88 2.90
N ALA A 76 13.80 14.80 3.44
CA ALA A 76 13.46 13.43 3.09
C ALA A 76 12.66 12.77 4.21
N HIS A 77 11.53 12.15 3.85
CA HIS A 77 10.55 11.60 4.77
C HIS A 77 10.21 10.16 4.43
N GLU A 78 10.11 9.31 5.44
CA GLU A 78 9.64 7.94 5.26
C GLU A 78 8.11 7.89 5.12
N PRO A 79 7.56 7.28 4.05
CA PRO A 79 6.13 7.29 3.79
C PRO A 79 5.29 6.64 4.91
N GLN A 80 5.80 5.58 5.53
CA GLN A 80 5.15 4.94 6.69
C GLN A 80 5.05 5.87 7.90
N LEU A 81 6.08 6.69 8.18
CA LEU A 81 6.06 7.61 9.32
C LEU A 81 5.09 8.77 9.06
N LEU A 82 5.07 9.31 7.84
CA LEU A 82 4.06 10.30 7.44
C LEU A 82 2.63 9.75 7.61
N THR A 83 2.41 8.47 7.28
CA THR A 83 1.11 7.82 7.48
C THR A 83 0.73 7.78 8.95
N VAL A 84 1.67 7.44 9.84
CA VAL A 84 1.43 7.36 11.29
C VAL A 84 1.14 8.74 11.89
N GLU A 85 1.88 9.77 11.50
CA GLU A 85 1.62 11.16 11.89
C GLU A 85 0.24 11.64 11.39
N ALA A 86 -0.13 11.26 10.17
CA ALA A 86 -1.45 11.58 9.62
C ALA A 86 -2.58 10.87 10.40
N LEU A 87 -2.37 9.63 10.83
CA LEU A 87 -3.32 8.91 11.67
C LEU A 87 -3.45 9.56 13.05
N ASP A 88 -2.35 9.96 13.70
CA ASP A 88 -2.38 10.67 14.97
C ASP A 88 -3.11 12.01 14.86
N ALA A 89 -2.83 12.78 13.80
CA ALA A 89 -3.56 14.00 13.49
C ALA A 89 -5.07 13.76 13.25
N MET A 90 -5.45 12.60 12.68
CA MET A 90 -6.86 12.20 12.54
C MET A 90 -7.52 11.86 13.88
N VAL A 91 -6.80 11.22 14.81
CA VAL A 91 -7.30 10.98 16.17
C VAL A 91 -7.64 12.31 16.86
N LEU A 92 -6.72 13.28 16.78
CA LEU A 92 -6.92 14.62 17.31
C LEU A 92 -8.08 15.35 16.60
N ALA A 93 -8.19 15.24 15.27
CA ALA A 93 -9.28 15.85 14.51
C ALA A 93 -10.67 15.25 14.87
N ALA A 94 -10.71 13.99 15.30
CA ALA A 94 -11.91 13.35 15.83
C ALA A 94 -12.22 13.72 17.30
N GLY A 95 -11.40 14.57 17.93
CA GLY A 95 -11.52 14.96 19.33
C GLY A 95 -11.29 13.79 20.30
N ALA A 96 -10.54 12.78 19.88
CA ALA A 96 -10.13 11.65 20.70
C ALA A 96 -8.67 11.81 21.15
N ASP A 97 -8.28 11.03 22.15
CA ASP A 97 -6.90 10.91 22.60
C ASP A 97 -6.44 9.47 22.35
N ALA A 98 -5.38 9.32 21.55
CA ALA A 98 -4.83 8.01 21.17
C ALA A 98 -4.42 7.18 22.40
N SER A 99 -4.00 7.84 23.49
CA SER A 99 -3.56 7.16 24.71
C SER A 99 -4.72 6.55 25.52
N SER A 100 -5.94 7.05 25.33
CA SER A 100 -7.15 6.60 26.02
C SER A 100 -8.19 5.94 25.09
N SER A 101 -7.78 5.57 23.87
CA SER A 101 -8.66 4.94 22.89
C SER A 101 -8.25 3.51 22.55
N GLU A 102 -9.26 2.67 22.31
CA GLU A 102 -9.06 1.37 21.68
C GLU A 102 -9.21 1.55 20.17
N ILE A 103 -8.10 1.41 19.44
CA ILE A 103 -8.02 1.83 18.03
C ILE A 103 -8.00 0.62 17.12
N SER A 104 -8.93 0.59 16.17
CA SER A 104 -8.91 -0.31 15.03
C SER A 104 -8.72 0.49 13.74
N ILE A 105 -7.78 0.07 12.90
CA ILE A 105 -7.39 0.77 11.67
C ILE A 105 -7.66 -0.15 10.49
N ALA A 106 -8.61 0.25 9.64
CA ALA A 106 -8.87 -0.37 8.36
C ALA A 106 -7.76 -0.02 7.35
N VAL A 107 -7.01 -1.04 6.93
CA VAL A 107 -5.96 -0.94 5.91
C VAL A 107 -6.42 -1.56 4.59
N PRO A 108 -5.97 -1.06 3.43
CA PRO A 108 -6.44 -1.56 2.15
C PRO A 108 -6.21 -3.06 1.94
N ALA A 109 -7.26 -3.81 1.61
CA ALA A 109 -7.22 -5.28 1.46
C ALA A 109 -6.27 -5.75 0.35
N HIS A 110 -6.02 -4.91 -0.64
CA HIS A 110 -5.10 -5.18 -1.75
C HIS A 110 -3.61 -4.99 -1.37
N TRP A 111 -3.32 -4.45 -0.18
CA TRP A 111 -1.94 -4.30 0.27
C TRP A 111 -1.27 -5.65 0.49
N LYS A 112 0.02 -5.70 0.15
CA LYS A 112 0.84 -6.87 0.44
C LYS A 112 1.06 -6.98 1.95
N PRO A 113 1.21 -8.20 2.50
CA PRO A 113 1.53 -8.38 3.93
C PRO A 113 2.75 -7.59 4.39
N ALA A 114 3.77 -7.42 3.53
CA ALA A 114 4.95 -6.61 3.82
C ALA A 114 4.62 -5.13 4.06
N THR A 115 3.74 -4.52 3.25
CA THR A 115 3.29 -3.12 3.42
C THR A 115 2.57 -2.93 4.75
N VAL A 116 1.69 -3.87 5.10
CA VAL A 116 0.96 -3.88 6.38
C VAL A 116 1.94 -4.03 7.55
N GLN A 117 2.97 -4.88 7.40
CA GLN A 117 4.00 -5.07 8.43
C GLN A 117 4.84 -3.81 8.62
N THR A 118 5.25 -3.14 7.55
CA THR A 118 5.98 -1.86 7.62
C THR A 118 5.16 -0.79 8.37
N LEU A 119 3.86 -0.68 8.08
CA LEU A 119 2.99 0.25 8.82
C LEU A 119 2.86 -0.15 10.29
N ARG A 120 2.70 -1.44 10.59
CA ARG A 120 2.63 -1.95 11.96
C ARG A 120 3.88 -1.62 12.75
N ASP A 121 5.06 -1.75 12.15
CA ASP A 121 6.33 -1.43 12.79
C ASP A 121 6.48 0.08 13.02
N ALA A 122 6.07 0.90 12.06
CA ALA A 122 6.03 2.35 12.24
C ALA A 122 5.10 2.76 13.41
N LEU A 123 3.89 2.18 13.49
CA LEU A 123 2.95 2.45 14.60
C LEU A 123 3.55 2.12 15.98
N ARG A 124 4.33 1.03 16.08
CA ARG A 124 5.00 0.62 17.33
C ARG A 124 6.10 1.57 17.78
N THR A 125 6.61 2.42 16.89
CA THR A 125 7.63 3.42 17.23
C THR A 125 7.05 4.77 17.65
N HIS A 126 5.75 5.00 17.40
CA HIS A 126 5.13 6.31 17.61
C HIS A 126 4.57 6.45 19.03
N LEU A 127 4.99 7.51 19.74
CA LEU A 127 4.65 7.72 21.15
C LEU A 127 3.13 7.75 21.42
N GLY A 128 2.34 8.36 20.53
CA GLY A 128 0.88 8.43 20.68
C GLY A 128 0.21 7.06 20.71
N PHE A 129 0.71 6.11 19.93
CA PHE A 129 0.16 4.75 19.82
C PHE A 129 0.82 3.74 20.78
N VAL A 130 1.96 4.10 21.37
CA VAL A 130 2.68 3.26 22.37
C VAL A 130 2.22 3.56 23.80
N ARG A 131 1.86 4.82 24.11
CA ARG A 131 1.43 5.24 25.45
C ARG A 131 0.14 4.57 25.94
N SER A 132 -0.69 4.09 25.03
CA SER A 132 -1.93 3.36 25.36
C SER A 132 -1.69 2.00 26.00
N GLY A 133 -0.47 1.44 25.91
CA GLY A 133 -0.20 0.03 26.26
C GLY A 133 -0.94 -0.98 25.36
N MET A 134 -1.69 -0.48 24.37
CA MET A 134 -2.53 -1.24 23.45
C MET A 134 -2.19 -0.82 22.03
N ALA A 135 -1.45 -1.67 21.32
CA ALA A 135 -1.12 -1.42 19.93
C ALA A 135 -2.42 -1.36 19.08
N PRO A 136 -2.56 -0.38 18.16
CA PRO A 136 -3.71 -0.34 17.27
C PRO A 136 -3.87 -1.65 16.50
N ARG A 137 -5.11 -2.14 16.44
CA ARG A 137 -5.45 -3.33 15.66
C ARG A 137 -5.53 -2.94 14.18
N LEU A 138 -4.72 -3.58 13.34
CA LEU A 138 -4.88 -3.45 11.88
C LEU A 138 -5.89 -4.49 11.39
N VAL A 139 -6.90 -4.05 10.65
CA VAL A 139 -7.94 -4.91 10.04
C VAL A 139 -8.05 -4.61 8.56
N SER A 140 -8.48 -5.58 7.76
CA SER A 140 -8.78 -5.34 6.34
C SER A 140 -9.95 -4.35 6.21
N ASP A 141 -9.81 -3.34 5.36
CA ASP A 141 -10.89 -2.43 5.00
C ASP A 141 -12.11 -3.15 4.42
N ALA A 142 -11.90 -4.30 3.77
CA ALA A 142 -12.97 -5.14 3.26
C ALA A 142 -13.81 -5.74 4.40
N ILE A 143 -13.13 -6.33 5.39
CA ILE A 143 -13.79 -6.93 6.57
C ILE A 143 -14.47 -5.84 7.41
N ALA A 144 -13.80 -4.70 7.59
CA ALA A 144 -14.38 -3.56 8.30
C ALA A 144 -15.65 -3.08 7.58
N SER A 145 -15.57 -2.85 6.27
CA SER A 145 -16.71 -2.42 5.45
C SER A 145 -17.89 -3.40 5.51
N LEU A 146 -17.64 -4.71 5.39
CA LEU A 146 -18.68 -5.73 5.54
C LEU A 146 -19.28 -5.75 6.95
N THR A 147 -18.47 -5.47 7.99
CA THR A 147 -18.96 -5.34 9.36
C THR A 147 -19.92 -4.16 9.51
N ALA A 148 -19.61 -3.02 8.90
CA ALA A 148 -20.51 -1.86 8.87
C ALA A 148 -21.82 -2.18 8.12
N VAL A 149 -21.71 -2.78 6.93
CA VAL A 149 -22.88 -3.12 6.10
C VAL A 149 -23.78 -4.15 6.79
N ARG A 150 -23.20 -5.16 7.45
CA ARG A 150 -23.96 -6.11 8.28
C ARG A 150 -24.77 -5.40 9.36
N SER A 151 -24.19 -4.39 10.00
CA SER A 151 -24.87 -3.62 11.05
C SER A 151 -25.96 -2.68 10.52
N GLU A 152 -25.81 -2.15 9.31
CA GLU A 152 -26.71 -1.13 8.75
C GLU A 152 -27.86 -1.74 7.92
N LEU A 153 -27.53 -2.68 7.02
CA LEU A 153 -28.46 -3.21 6.02
C LEU A 153 -28.82 -4.69 6.24
N GLY A 154 -28.09 -5.37 7.11
CA GLY A 154 -28.13 -6.83 7.22
C GLY A 154 -27.38 -7.50 6.06
N LEU A 155 -26.66 -8.57 6.36
CA LEU A 155 -26.10 -9.47 5.35
C LEU A 155 -26.75 -10.85 5.51
N PRO A 156 -26.81 -11.66 4.44
CA PRO A 156 -27.21 -13.06 4.54
C PRO A 156 -26.39 -13.81 5.59
N ASP A 157 -27.01 -14.74 6.32
CA ASP A 157 -26.33 -15.49 7.39
C ASP A 157 -25.23 -16.42 6.86
N GLU A 158 -25.39 -16.90 5.62
CA GLU A 158 -24.47 -17.80 4.93
C GLU A 158 -24.29 -17.43 3.45
N GLY A 159 -23.20 -17.93 2.86
CA GLY A 159 -22.90 -17.76 1.44
C GLY A 159 -21.75 -16.79 1.17
N VAL A 160 -21.44 -16.64 -0.12
CA VAL A 160 -20.33 -15.80 -0.58
C VAL A 160 -20.86 -14.43 -0.99
N VAL A 161 -20.24 -13.38 -0.49
CA VAL A 161 -20.49 -11.99 -0.86
C VAL A 161 -19.30 -11.44 -1.61
N GLY A 162 -19.56 -10.71 -2.70
CA GLY A 162 -18.55 -9.93 -3.41
C GLY A 162 -18.52 -8.50 -2.87
N LEU A 163 -17.43 -8.09 -2.22
CA LEU A 163 -17.22 -6.69 -1.86
C LEU A 163 -16.45 -5.97 -2.97
N LEU A 164 -17.03 -4.90 -3.50
CA LEU A 164 -16.45 -4.04 -4.53
C LEU A 164 -16.19 -2.64 -3.94
N ASP A 165 -14.93 -2.29 -3.75
CA ASP A 165 -14.52 -0.97 -3.23
C ASP A 165 -14.08 -0.06 -4.38
N PHE A 166 -14.88 0.97 -4.68
CA PHE A 166 -14.63 1.97 -5.70
C PHE A 166 -13.85 3.16 -5.11
N GLY A 167 -12.54 2.96 -4.97
CA GLY A 167 -11.61 3.91 -4.36
C GLY A 167 -11.06 4.98 -5.31
N GLY A 168 -10.32 5.94 -4.73
CA GLY A 168 -9.70 7.04 -5.47
C GLY A 168 -8.58 6.59 -6.42
N SER A 169 -7.66 5.75 -5.95
CA SER A 169 -6.52 5.26 -6.74
C SER A 169 -6.79 3.96 -7.53
N GLY A 170 -8.01 3.41 -7.45
CA GLY A 170 -8.41 2.20 -8.18
C GLY A 170 -9.45 1.39 -7.44
N THR A 171 -10.22 0.62 -8.19
CA THR A 171 -11.26 -0.27 -7.66
C THR A 171 -10.66 -1.59 -7.18
N SER A 172 -11.16 -2.13 -6.07
CA SER A 172 -10.80 -3.47 -5.59
C SER A 172 -12.02 -4.38 -5.45
N ALA A 173 -11.82 -5.68 -5.63
CA ALA A 173 -12.86 -6.69 -5.46
C ALA A 173 -12.36 -7.84 -4.59
N THR A 174 -13.18 -8.24 -3.62
CA THR A 174 -12.85 -9.33 -2.69
C THR A 174 -14.07 -10.22 -2.50
N LEU A 175 -13.91 -11.53 -2.69
CA LEU A 175 -14.91 -12.54 -2.35
C LEU A 175 -14.71 -13.00 -0.91
N VAL A 176 -15.78 -12.95 -0.14
CA VAL A 176 -15.79 -13.23 1.31
C VAL A 176 -16.95 -14.15 1.64
N ASN A 177 -16.70 -15.18 2.44
CA ASN A 177 -17.75 -16.02 3.01
C ASN A 177 -18.28 -15.35 4.28
N VAL A 178 -19.60 -15.18 4.39
CA VAL A 178 -20.22 -14.40 5.48
C VAL A 178 -20.25 -15.17 6.81
N ALA A 179 -20.02 -16.49 6.77
CA ALA A 179 -19.94 -17.34 7.97
C ALA A 179 -18.87 -16.85 8.97
N GLU A 180 -19.19 -17.01 10.27
CA GLU A 180 -18.34 -16.80 11.46
C GLU A 180 -17.01 -16.06 11.21
N ASP A 181 -17.09 -14.75 10.96
CA ASP A 181 -15.96 -13.82 10.85
C ASP A 181 -15.39 -13.48 9.45
N PHE A 182 -16.19 -13.57 8.40
CA PHE A 182 -15.84 -13.01 7.08
C PHE A 182 -14.57 -13.64 6.47
N GLU A 183 -14.57 -14.96 6.31
CA GLU A 183 -13.44 -15.70 5.74
C GLU A 183 -13.17 -15.27 4.28
N LEU A 184 -11.91 -14.94 3.98
CA LEU A 184 -11.48 -14.58 2.63
C LEU A 184 -11.48 -15.81 1.72
N VAL A 185 -12.37 -15.82 0.72
CA VAL A 185 -12.42 -16.87 -0.31
C VAL A 185 -11.37 -16.62 -1.40
N SER A 186 -10.97 -15.36 -1.56
CA SER A 186 -10.08 -14.92 -2.64
C SER A 186 -9.06 -13.91 -2.16
N ALA A 187 -7.92 -13.87 -2.84
CA ALA A 187 -7.05 -12.69 -2.80
C ALA A 187 -7.78 -11.50 -3.46
N THR A 188 -7.64 -10.32 -2.87
CA THR A 188 -8.24 -9.08 -3.39
C THR A 188 -7.69 -8.76 -4.77
N MET A 189 -8.59 -8.67 -5.75
CA MET A 189 -8.28 -8.16 -7.09
C MET A 189 -8.20 -6.63 -7.03
N ARG A 190 -7.19 -6.03 -7.67
CA ARG A 190 -7.11 -4.57 -7.88
C ARG A 190 -7.22 -4.26 -9.37
N TYR A 191 -8.07 -3.31 -9.71
CA TYR A 191 -8.31 -2.83 -11.08
C TYR A 191 -8.09 -1.31 -11.12
N ALA A 192 -6.89 -0.90 -11.56
CA ALA A 192 -6.47 0.50 -11.51
C ALA A 192 -7.14 1.39 -12.58
N ALA A 193 -7.57 0.81 -13.71
CA ALA A 193 -8.12 1.56 -14.83
C ALA A 193 -9.50 2.20 -14.54
N LEU A 194 -10.20 1.73 -13.51
CA LEU A 194 -11.37 2.40 -12.93
C LEU A 194 -10.95 2.96 -11.57
N SER A 195 -10.77 4.27 -11.51
CA SER A 195 -10.38 4.96 -10.28
C SER A 195 -10.93 6.38 -10.26
N GLY A 196 -11.14 6.94 -9.07
CA GLY A 196 -11.51 8.34 -8.93
C GLY A 196 -10.50 9.30 -9.55
N ASP A 197 -9.20 8.99 -9.42
CA ASP A 197 -8.09 9.81 -9.93
C ASP A 197 -7.98 9.80 -11.46
N GLU A 198 -8.27 8.67 -12.11
CA GLU A 198 -8.33 8.58 -13.57
C GLU A 198 -9.50 9.42 -14.12
N ILE A 199 -10.67 9.36 -13.47
CA ILE A 199 -11.82 10.18 -13.86
C ILE A 199 -11.52 11.66 -13.65
N ASP A 200 -10.90 12.03 -12.53
CA ASP A 200 -10.48 13.41 -12.24
C ASP A 200 -9.48 13.92 -13.29
N GLN A 201 -8.56 13.05 -13.73
CA GLN A 201 -7.57 13.39 -14.76
C GLN A 201 -8.22 13.59 -16.14
N GLU A 202 -9.16 12.74 -16.55
CA GLU A 202 -9.88 12.91 -17.82
C GLU A 202 -10.71 14.21 -17.81
N LEU A 203 -11.37 14.52 -16.69
CA LEU A 203 -12.08 15.79 -16.53
C LEU A 203 -11.13 16.99 -16.57
N GLN A 204 -9.96 16.87 -15.95
CA GLN A 204 -8.92 17.89 -16.03
C GLN A 204 -8.41 18.09 -17.46
N LEU A 205 -8.23 17.01 -18.23
CA LEU A 205 -7.84 17.08 -19.64
C LEU A 205 -8.92 17.73 -20.49
N ARG A 206 -10.19 17.34 -20.34
CA ARG A 206 -11.33 17.99 -21.02
C ARG A 206 -11.39 19.48 -20.69
N ALA A 207 -11.23 19.84 -19.42
CA ALA A 207 -11.12 21.23 -19.00
C ALA A 207 -9.92 21.90 -19.69
N PHE A 208 -8.75 21.27 -19.73
CA PHE A 208 -7.61 21.86 -20.41
C PHE A 208 -7.82 22.02 -21.93
N GLU A 209 -8.54 21.13 -22.61
CA GLU A 209 -8.82 21.25 -24.05
C GLU A 209 -9.80 22.39 -24.36
N GLU A 210 -10.81 22.58 -23.51
CA GLU A 210 -11.77 23.68 -23.64
C GLU A 210 -11.16 25.03 -23.23
N LEU A 211 -10.32 25.05 -22.19
CA LEU A 211 -9.80 26.26 -21.56
C LEU A 211 -8.40 26.65 -22.07
N GLY A 212 -7.62 25.69 -22.58
CA GLY A 212 -6.21 25.80 -22.92
C GLY A 212 -5.91 26.18 -24.37
N ARG A 213 -6.90 26.27 -25.26
CA ARG A 213 -6.71 26.85 -26.60
C ARG A 213 -6.37 28.35 -26.49
N GLY A 214 -5.09 28.65 -26.35
CA GLY A 214 -4.54 30.01 -26.24
C GLY A 214 -4.25 30.50 -24.81
N SER A 215 -4.13 29.62 -23.82
CA SER A 215 -3.79 30.01 -22.43
C SER A 215 -2.31 30.37 -22.25
N GLY A 216 -1.42 29.94 -23.16
CA GLY A 216 0.02 30.21 -23.09
C GLY A 216 0.71 29.59 -21.87
N LEU A 217 0.02 28.69 -21.15
CA LEU A 217 0.55 28.01 -19.98
C LEU A 217 1.71 27.10 -20.35
N ASP A 218 2.81 27.23 -19.61
CA ASP A 218 3.87 26.24 -19.55
C ASP A 218 3.61 25.31 -18.36
N PRO A 219 3.15 24.06 -18.59
CA PRO A 219 2.91 23.08 -17.52
C PRO A 219 4.16 22.76 -16.69
N ALA A 220 5.36 23.07 -17.20
CA ALA A 220 6.62 22.88 -16.49
C ALA A 220 6.97 24.02 -15.52
N SER A 221 6.24 25.15 -15.56
CA SER A 221 6.46 26.26 -14.64
C SER A 221 5.89 25.99 -13.25
N THR A 222 6.52 26.50 -12.19
CA THR A 222 6.04 26.35 -10.81
C THR A 222 4.65 26.95 -10.60
N ALA A 223 4.33 28.07 -11.27
CA ALA A 223 3.00 28.65 -11.27
C ALA A 223 1.96 27.72 -11.93
N GLY A 224 2.32 27.10 -13.06
CA GLY A 224 1.49 26.10 -13.73
C GLY A 224 1.21 24.87 -12.85
N VAL A 225 2.18 24.41 -12.05
CA VAL A 225 1.97 23.28 -11.13
C VAL A 225 0.91 23.58 -10.07
N GLY A 226 0.90 24.80 -9.51
CA GLY A 226 -0.11 25.23 -8.53
C GLY A 226 -1.51 25.30 -9.13
N GLU A 227 -1.65 26.00 -10.26
CA GLU A 227 -2.93 26.16 -10.98
C GLU A 227 -3.50 24.79 -11.45
N LEU A 228 -2.64 23.86 -11.87
CA LEU A 228 -3.06 22.50 -12.23
C LEU A 228 -3.52 21.68 -11.03
N SER A 229 -2.89 21.84 -9.85
CA SER A 229 -3.37 21.16 -8.64
C SER A 229 -4.74 21.69 -8.21
N GLU A 230 -4.97 23.00 -8.32
CA GLU A 230 -6.26 23.61 -7.99
C GLU A 230 -7.36 23.17 -8.96
N LEU A 231 -7.07 23.16 -10.26
CA LEU A 231 -7.99 22.64 -11.28
C LEU A 231 -8.36 21.18 -11.00
N ARG A 232 -7.40 20.33 -10.61
CA ARG A 232 -7.68 18.93 -10.29
C ARG A 232 -8.63 18.78 -9.10
N GLU A 233 -8.47 19.58 -8.04
CA GLU A 233 -9.40 19.56 -6.90
C GLU A 233 -10.79 20.09 -7.30
N GLN A 234 -10.86 21.12 -8.15
CA GLN A 234 -12.12 21.62 -8.72
C GLN A 234 -12.84 20.54 -9.57
N CYS A 235 -12.11 19.82 -10.43
CA CYS A 235 -12.63 18.69 -11.19
C CYS A 235 -13.15 17.57 -10.29
N ARG A 236 -12.40 17.23 -9.23
CA ARG A 236 -12.83 16.24 -8.25
C ARG A 236 -14.10 16.66 -7.52
N ALA A 237 -14.18 17.91 -7.05
CA ALA A 237 -15.37 18.45 -6.41
C ALA A 237 -16.58 18.49 -7.36
N GLY A 238 -16.36 18.81 -8.64
CA GLY A 238 -17.37 18.72 -9.69
C GLY A 238 -17.89 17.28 -9.85
N LYS A 239 -17.00 16.30 -10.01
CA LYS A 239 -17.33 14.87 -10.09
C LYS A 239 -18.12 14.38 -8.87
N GLU A 240 -17.69 14.76 -7.66
CA GLU A 240 -18.35 14.41 -6.41
C GLU A 240 -19.77 15.00 -6.36
N ARG A 241 -19.98 16.26 -6.78
CA ARG A 241 -21.31 16.89 -6.90
C ARG A 241 -22.22 16.19 -7.90
N LEU A 242 -21.70 15.79 -9.06
CA LEU A 242 -22.44 15.06 -10.11
C LEU A 242 -22.92 13.67 -9.69
N SER A 243 -22.44 13.15 -8.56
CA SER A 243 -23.01 11.92 -7.98
C SER A 243 -24.40 12.15 -7.37
N THR A 244 -24.82 13.41 -7.19
CA THR A 244 -26.12 13.81 -6.62
C THR A 244 -26.85 14.89 -7.41
N GLU A 245 -26.13 15.68 -8.21
CA GLU A 245 -26.64 16.78 -9.02
C GLU A 245 -26.62 16.42 -10.51
N MET A 246 -27.58 16.92 -11.29
CA MET A 246 -27.66 16.65 -12.74
C MET A 246 -26.59 17.39 -13.56
N ALA A 247 -26.12 18.53 -13.06
CA ALA A 247 -25.14 19.38 -13.73
C ALA A 247 -24.39 20.24 -12.71
N THR A 248 -23.16 20.62 -13.04
CA THR A 248 -22.31 21.40 -12.17
C THR A 248 -21.33 22.25 -12.97
N ASP A 249 -20.98 23.42 -12.45
CA ASP A 249 -19.97 24.29 -13.05
C ASP A 249 -18.64 24.17 -12.30
N ILE A 250 -17.57 24.06 -13.06
CA ILE A 250 -16.18 24.12 -12.62
C ILE A 250 -15.62 25.47 -13.05
N THR A 251 -15.09 26.25 -12.12
CA THR A 251 -14.46 27.54 -12.43
C THR A 251 -12.99 27.50 -12.01
N ALA A 252 -12.09 27.79 -12.94
CA ALA A 252 -10.65 27.80 -12.67
C ALA A 252 -9.98 29.04 -13.24
N VAL A 253 -8.86 29.44 -12.64
CA VAL A 253 -7.98 30.47 -13.19
C VAL A 253 -6.72 29.80 -13.72
N LEU A 254 -6.50 29.91 -15.02
CA LEU A 254 -5.40 29.27 -15.74
C LEU A 254 -4.62 30.34 -16.51
N GLY A 255 -3.34 30.53 -16.19
CA GLY A 255 -2.48 31.54 -16.83
C GLY A 255 -3.01 32.96 -16.68
N GLY A 256 -3.63 33.26 -15.52
CA GLY A 256 -4.27 34.56 -15.25
C GLY A 256 -5.63 34.78 -15.94
N ARG A 257 -6.21 33.77 -16.59
CA ARG A 257 -7.54 33.83 -17.21
C ARG A 257 -8.53 32.97 -16.43
N SER A 258 -9.62 33.59 -15.99
CA SER A 258 -10.76 32.84 -15.42
C SER A 258 -11.54 32.16 -16.54
N CYS A 259 -11.97 30.94 -16.29
CA CYS A 259 -12.62 30.09 -17.26
C CYS A 259 -13.56 29.11 -16.56
N SER A 260 -14.66 28.75 -17.23
CA SER A 260 -15.75 27.95 -16.66
C SER A 260 -16.11 26.80 -17.59
N LEU A 261 -16.26 25.60 -17.04
CA LEU A 261 -16.71 24.39 -17.71
C LEU A 261 -17.97 23.88 -17.03
N THR A 262 -19.05 23.73 -17.79
CA THR A 262 -20.27 23.07 -17.32
C THR A 262 -20.15 21.58 -17.63
N LEU A 263 -20.34 20.74 -16.61
CA LEU A 263 -20.39 19.30 -16.72
C LEU A 263 -21.78 18.81 -16.37
N THR A 264 -22.25 17.78 -17.07
CA THR A 264 -23.51 17.09 -16.79
C THR A 264 -23.25 15.70 -16.21
N GLN A 265 -24.30 15.12 -15.62
CA GLN A 265 -24.26 13.72 -15.19
C GLN A 265 -23.94 12.79 -16.39
N ASP A 266 -24.54 13.05 -17.55
CA ASP A 266 -24.31 12.27 -18.77
C ASP A 266 -22.83 12.29 -19.20
N ASP A 267 -22.14 13.43 -19.06
CA ASP A 267 -20.70 13.54 -19.36
C ASP A 267 -19.86 12.65 -18.43
N LEU A 268 -20.24 12.57 -17.15
CA LEU A 268 -19.59 11.70 -16.17
C LEU A 268 -19.87 10.23 -16.48
N GLU A 269 -21.09 9.90 -16.87
CA GLU A 269 -21.48 8.54 -17.21
C GLU A 269 -20.73 8.02 -18.45
N GLU A 270 -20.60 8.84 -19.49
CA GLU A 270 -19.81 8.53 -20.69
C GLU A 270 -18.34 8.20 -20.32
N LEU A 271 -17.72 8.98 -19.43
CA LEU A 271 -16.34 8.77 -18.98
C LEU A 271 -16.16 7.46 -18.20
N ILE A 272 -17.19 7.02 -17.48
CA ILE A 272 -17.13 5.87 -16.57
C ILE A 272 -17.54 4.57 -17.26
N GLN A 273 -18.46 4.62 -18.22
CA GLN A 273 -19.16 3.45 -18.75
C GLN A 273 -18.22 2.34 -19.26
N ASP A 274 -17.21 2.70 -20.06
CA ASP A 274 -16.27 1.72 -20.62
C ASP A 274 -15.34 1.15 -19.55
N ARG A 275 -14.85 2.00 -18.64
CA ARG A 275 -13.98 1.60 -17.53
C ARG A 275 -14.71 0.68 -16.55
N LEU A 276 -15.98 0.97 -16.27
CA LEU A 276 -16.87 0.15 -15.45
C LEU A 276 -17.20 -1.18 -16.12
N THR A 277 -17.45 -1.19 -17.43
CA THR A 277 -17.66 -2.42 -18.20
C THR A 277 -16.41 -3.31 -18.16
N GLY A 278 -15.21 -2.74 -18.32
CA GLY A 278 -13.95 -3.47 -18.17
C GLY A 278 -13.76 -4.07 -16.77
N PHE A 279 -14.12 -3.32 -15.72
CA PHE A 279 -14.10 -3.83 -14.35
C PHE A 279 -15.07 -4.99 -14.13
N ILE A 280 -16.30 -4.89 -14.66
CA ILE A 280 -17.30 -5.97 -14.57
C ILE A 280 -16.77 -7.25 -15.21
N TYR A 281 -16.16 -7.18 -16.39
CA TYR A 281 -15.54 -8.35 -17.02
C TYR A 281 -14.35 -8.89 -16.22
N ALA A 282 -13.52 -8.04 -15.63
CA ALA A 282 -12.45 -8.49 -14.74
C ALA A 282 -13.01 -9.22 -13.50
N PHE A 283 -14.15 -8.77 -12.98
CA PHE A 283 -14.85 -9.43 -11.89
C PHE A 283 -15.50 -10.75 -12.32
N ASP A 284 -16.06 -10.84 -13.54
CA ASP A 284 -16.52 -12.12 -14.12
C ASP A 284 -15.38 -13.16 -14.16
N GLU A 285 -14.21 -12.76 -14.65
CA GLU A 285 -13.02 -13.61 -14.70
C GLU A 285 -12.54 -14.03 -13.30
N MET A 286 -12.65 -13.13 -12.32
CA MET A 286 -12.38 -13.44 -10.92
C MET A 286 -13.35 -14.51 -10.40
N LEU A 287 -14.65 -14.35 -10.64
CA LEU A 287 -15.66 -15.34 -10.23
C LEU A 287 -15.38 -16.70 -10.86
N VAL A 288 -15.10 -16.75 -12.16
CA VAL A 288 -14.76 -17.99 -12.89
C VAL A 288 -13.53 -18.65 -12.28
N ARG A 289 -12.48 -17.89 -11.94
CA ARG A 289 -11.26 -18.42 -11.29
C ARG A 289 -11.56 -19.13 -9.97
N TYR A 290 -12.51 -18.61 -9.19
CA TYR A 290 -12.96 -19.21 -7.93
C TYR A 290 -14.15 -20.16 -8.11
N ARG A 291 -14.48 -20.57 -9.35
CA ARG A 291 -15.59 -21.47 -9.71
C ARG A 291 -16.93 -20.99 -9.19
N LYS A 292 -17.17 -19.69 -9.33
CA LYS A 292 -18.41 -19.00 -9.01
C LYS A 292 -18.94 -18.26 -10.23
N SER A 293 -20.20 -17.90 -10.15
CA SER A 293 -20.92 -17.01 -11.05
C SER A 293 -21.67 -15.97 -10.22
N TRP A 294 -22.24 -14.95 -10.86
CA TRP A 294 -23.06 -13.95 -10.15
C TRP A 294 -24.21 -14.58 -9.37
N SER A 295 -24.89 -15.57 -9.94
CA SER A 295 -25.98 -16.28 -9.27
C SER A 295 -25.55 -17.10 -8.05
N ASP A 296 -24.25 -17.35 -7.87
CA ASP A 296 -23.72 -18.03 -6.67
C ASP A 296 -23.42 -17.06 -5.52
N LEU A 297 -23.45 -15.75 -5.78
CA LEU A 297 -23.22 -14.73 -4.76
C LEU A 297 -24.53 -14.47 -4.02
N ALA A 298 -24.46 -14.47 -2.69
CA ALA A 298 -25.60 -14.14 -1.85
C ALA A 298 -25.96 -12.64 -1.97
N ALA A 299 -24.94 -11.79 -2.10
CA ALA A 299 -25.07 -10.37 -2.39
C ALA A 299 -23.76 -9.83 -2.96
N VAL A 300 -23.83 -8.64 -3.58
CA VAL A 300 -22.67 -7.82 -3.91
C VAL A 300 -22.75 -6.52 -3.13
N VAL A 301 -21.71 -6.23 -2.35
CA VAL A 301 -21.63 -5.05 -1.51
C VAL A 301 -20.74 -4.02 -2.20
N THR A 302 -21.20 -2.78 -2.37
CA THR A 302 -20.38 -1.71 -2.95
C THR A 302 -20.02 -0.67 -1.89
N VAL A 303 -18.74 -0.31 -1.83
CA VAL A 303 -18.18 0.67 -0.88
C VAL A 303 -17.20 1.60 -1.58
N GLY A 304 -16.66 2.57 -0.84
CA GLY A 304 -15.78 3.59 -1.38
C GLY A 304 -16.56 4.81 -1.91
N GLY A 305 -15.82 5.87 -2.25
CA GLY A 305 -16.43 7.12 -2.74
C GLY A 305 -17.17 6.93 -4.06
N GLY A 306 -16.62 6.12 -4.98
CA GLY A 306 -17.20 5.88 -6.30
C GLY A 306 -18.51 5.08 -6.27
N ALA A 307 -18.81 4.36 -5.18
CA ALA A 307 -20.09 3.65 -5.03
C ALA A 307 -21.30 4.59 -4.93
N ARG A 308 -21.09 5.90 -4.71
CA ARG A 308 -22.16 6.91 -4.75
C ARG A 308 -22.65 7.23 -6.16
N ILE A 309 -21.88 6.88 -7.19
CA ILE A 309 -22.22 7.18 -8.58
C ILE A 309 -23.39 6.27 -9.01
N PRO A 310 -24.57 6.82 -9.41
CA PRO A 310 -25.75 6.02 -9.71
C PRO A 310 -25.52 4.93 -10.76
N LEU A 311 -24.78 5.27 -11.83
CA LEU A 311 -24.41 4.36 -12.91
C LEU A 311 -23.73 3.07 -12.41
N VAL A 312 -22.94 3.14 -11.34
CA VAL A 312 -22.26 1.96 -10.76
C VAL A 312 -23.29 0.94 -10.28
N THR A 313 -24.25 1.38 -9.47
CA THR A 313 -25.29 0.49 -8.93
C THR A 313 -26.19 -0.04 -10.04
N GLU A 314 -26.55 0.81 -11.01
CA GLU A 314 -27.40 0.44 -12.15
C GLU A 314 -26.76 -0.67 -13.00
N ARG A 315 -25.51 -0.47 -13.44
CA ARG A 315 -24.78 -1.40 -14.30
C ARG A 315 -24.53 -2.74 -13.61
N LEU A 316 -24.15 -2.73 -12.33
CA LEU A 316 -23.96 -3.95 -11.55
C LEU A 316 -25.27 -4.74 -11.41
N SER A 317 -26.38 -4.03 -11.12
CA SER A 317 -27.71 -4.65 -10.99
C SER A 317 -28.18 -5.27 -12.30
N MET A 318 -27.97 -4.59 -13.43
CA MET A 318 -28.33 -5.09 -14.76
C MET A 318 -27.50 -6.30 -15.18
N HIS A 319 -26.20 -6.30 -14.89
CA HIS A 319 -25.28 -7.37 -15.29
C HIS A 319 -25.48 -8.64 -14.45
N GLY A 320 -25.46 -8.50 -13.12
CA GLY A 320 -25.40 -9.64 -12.20
C GLY A 320 -26.74 -10.19 -11.75
N ARG A 321 -27.84 -9.42 -11.85
CA ARG A 321 -29.17 -9.76 -11.28
C ARG A 321 -29.11 -10.26 -9.82
N THR A 322 -28.10 -9.81 -9.09
CA THR A 322 -27.80 -10.19 -7.71
C THR A 322 -28.11 -8.99 -6.81
N PRO A 323 -28.57 -9.17 -5.56
CA PRO A 323 -28.78 -8.04 -4.66
C PRO A 323 -27.53 -7.19 -4.51
N ILE A 324 -27.63 -5.90 -4.85
CA ILE A 324 -26.57 -4.91 -4.64
C ILE A 324 -26.87 -4.16 -3.34
N LEU A 325 -25.95 -4.24 -2.39
CA LEU A 325 -26.05 -3.60 -1.09
C LEU A 325 -25.02 -2.46 -1.00
N THR A 326 -25.52 -1.23 -0.88
CA THR A 326 -24.68 -0.05 -0.75
C THR A 326 -25.08 0.69 0.53
N PRO A 327 -24.20 0.83 1.53
CA PRO A 327 -24.52 1.56 2.75
C PRO A 327 -24.77 3.04 2.44
N SER A 328 -25.48 3.75 3.32
CA SER A 328 -25.81 5.17 3.15
C SER A 328 -24.59 6.08 3.01
N GLN A 329 -23.47 5.69 3.63
CA GLN A 329 -22.20 6.41 3.59
C GLN A 329 -21.05 5.48 3.15
N PRO A 330 -20.96 5.09 1.87
CA PRO A 330 -20.03 4.07 1.40
C PRO A 330 -18.55 4.46 1.53
N ALA A 331 -18.23 5.75 1.46
CA ALA A 331 -16.88 6.25 1.71
C ALA A 331 -16.44 6.15 3.18
N LEU A 332 -17.38 6.02 4.13
CA LEU A 332 -17.12 5.99 5.57
C LEU A 332 -17.24 4.57 6.15
N ALA A 333 -17.74 3.62 5.36
CA ALA A 333 -18.05 2.25 5.79
C ALA A 333 -16.85 1.54 6.46
N ALA A 334 -15.64 1.69 5.93
CA ALA A 334 -14.45 1.08 6.50
C ALA A 334 -14.12 1.61 7.91
N ALA A 335 -14.20 2.93 8.13
CA ALA A 335 -13.94 3.53 9.45
C ALA A 335 -15.05 3.19 10.45
N SER A 336 -16.32 3.24 10.03
CA SER A 336 -17.47 2.84 10.85
C SER A 336 -17.39 1.36 11.24
N GLY A 337 -16.95 0.50 10.31
CA GLY A 337 -16.72 -0.91 10.56
C GLY A 337 -15.57 -1.16 11.53
N ALA A 338 -14.46 -0.42 11.37
CA ALA A 338 -13.33 -0.47 12.28
C ALA A 338 -13.76 -0.05 13.71
N LEU A 339 -14.62 0.96 13.85
CA LEU A 339 -15.19 1.37 15.14
C LEU A 339 -15.99 0.23 15.80
N ILE A 340 -16.84 -0.48 15.04
CA ILE A 340 -17.59 -1.65 15.53
C ILE A 340 -16.64 -2.77 15.97
N LEU A 341 -15.54 -2.97 15.24
CA LEU A 341 -14.53 -3.98 15.61
C LEU A 341 -13.74 -3.58 16.86
N ALA A 342 -13.44 -2.29 17.04
CA ALA A 342 -12.81 -1.76 18.24
C ALA A 342 -13.72 -1.91 19.47
N SER A 343 -15.02 -1.66 19.34
CA SER A 343 -15.96 -1.83 20.46
C SER A 343 -16.13 -3.29 20.89
N ARG A 344 -16.01 -4.25 19.96
CA ARG A 344 -16.02 -5.69 20.27
C ARG A 344 -14.72 -6.17 20.93
N GLY A 345 -13.58 -5.60 20.55
CA GLY A 345 -12.28 -5.88 21.18
C GLY A 345 -12.32 -5.58 22.68
N CYS A 346 -12.91 -4.44 23.05
CA CYS A 346 -13.18 -4.06 24.43
C CYS A 346 -13.98 -5.14 25.18
N GLU A 347 -15.01 -5.70 24.56
CA GLU A 347 -15.87 -6.70 25.18
C GLU A 347 -15.15 -8.05 25.40
N LEU A 348 -14.34 -8.50 24.42
CA LEU A 348 -13.54 -9.71 24.52
C LEU A 348 -12.39 -9.58 25.54
N ASP A 349 -11.73 -8.43 25.59
CA ASP A 349 -10.68 -8.14 26.57
C ASP A 349 -11.27 -8.00 27.99
N LEU A 350 -12.48 -7.43 28.13
CA LEU A 350 -13.23 -7.43 29.40
C LEU A 350 -13.62 -8.84 29.85
N ARG A 351 -14.08 -9.71 28.94
CA ARG A 351 -14.39 -11.13 29.26
C ARG A 351 -13.14 -11.93 29.63
N THR A 352 -12.01 -11.67 28.96
CA THR A 352 -10.73 -12.32 29.25
C THR A 352 -10.14 -11.83 30.58
N ARG A 353 -10.22 -10.52 30.87
CA ARG A 353 -9.79 -9.94 32.15
C ARG A 353 -10.68 -10.35 33.32
N THR A 354 -11.99 -10.47 33.12
CA THR A 354 -12.91 -10.94 34.18
C THR A 354 -12.73 -12.43 34.46
N SER A 355 -12.47 -13.26 33.44
CA SER A 355 -12.13 -14.69 33.65
C SER A 355 -10.78 -14.88 34.35
N ILE A 356 -9.74 -14.10 34.00
CA ILE A 356 -8.46 -14.11 34.72
C ILE A 356 -8.62 -13.57 36.15
N GLY A 357 -9.42 -12.51 36.36
CA GLY A 357 -9.71 -11.97 37.69
C GLY A 357 -10.53 -12.92 38.59
N LEU A 358 -11.40 -13.75 37.99
CA LEU A 358 -12.14 -14.79 38.69
C LEU A 358 -11.23 -15.95 39.09
N LEU A 359 -10.29 -16.34 38.20
CA LEU A 359 -9.25 -17.34 38.51
C LEU A 359 -8.27 -16.87 39.59
N ALA A 360 -7.87 -15.59 39.56
CA ALA A 360 -7.00 -15.00 40.58
C ALA A 360 -7.69 -14.81 41.94
N SER A 361 -9.03 -14.74 41.97
CA SER A 361 -9.80 -14.68 43.22
C SER A 361 -10.21 -16.06 43.73
N SER A 362 -10.24 -17.10 42.88
CA SER A 362 -10.35 -18.50 43.34
C SER A 362 -9.03 -19.03 43.94
N ASP A 363 -7.87 -18.52 43.53
CA ASP A 363 -6.59 -18.88 44.17
C ASP A 363 -6.44 -18.35 45.61
N ALA A 364 -7.30 -17.41 46.03
CA ALA A 364 -7.36 -16.93 47.42
C ALA A 364 -8.30 -17.76 48.31
N ALA A 365 -9.14 -18.63 47.73
CA ALA A 365 -10.04 -19.52 48.44
C ALA A 365 -9.81 -20.93 47.90
N GLY A 366 -8.84 -21.64 48.48
CA GLY A 366 -8.37 -22.96 48.02
C GLY A 366 -9.45 -24.04 48.00
N ASP A 367 -10.26 -24.05 46.95
CA ASP A 367 -11.16 -25.13 46.61
C ASP A 367 -10.95 -25.51 45.15
N VAL A 368 -10.48 -26.74 44.96
CA VAL A 368 -10.18 -27.33 43.66
C VAL A 368 -11.49 -27.71 43.00
N VAL A 369 -11.93 -26.94 42.01
CA VAL A 369 -13.05 -27.33 41.14
C VAL A 369 -12.47 -28.09 39.94
N ASP A 370 -12.66 -29.41 39.96
CA ASP A 370 -12.44 -30.32 38.84
C ASP A 370 -13.45 -30.03 37.72
N LEU A 371 -12.97 -29.57 36.56
CA LEU A 371 -13.76 -29.43 35.34
C LEU A 371 -13.28 -30.47 34.33
N GLY A 372 -14.20 -31.36 33.98
CA GLY A 372 -13.97 -32.53 33.12
C GLY A 372 -13.47 -32.20 31.71
N ALA A 373 -12.66 -33.12 31.23
CA ALA A 373 -11.91 -33.16 29.98
C ALA A 373 -12.66 -32.71 28.71
N GLY A 374 -11.99 -31.87 27.91
CA GLY A 374 -12.34 -31.62 26.52
C GLY A 374 -11.75 -30.36 25.92
N ASP A 375 -10.41 -30.23 25.89
CA ASP A 375 -9.64 -29.86 24.68
C ASP A 375 -8.18 -29.56 25.03
N VAL A 376 -7.31 -30.27 24.33
CA VAL A 376 -5.88 -30.39 24.57
C VAL A 376 -5.16 -29.25 23.84
N LEU A 377 -4.54 -28.33 24.58
CA LEU A 377 -3.39 -27.59 24.07
C LEU A 377 -2.12 -28.29 24.57
N VAL A 378 -1.51 -29.05 23.65
CA VAL A 378 -0.16 -29.59 23.81
C VAL A 378 0.81 -28.41 23.92
N ILE A 379 1.37 -28.20 25.10
CA ILE A 379 2.57 -27.40 25.27
C ILE A 379 3.73 -28.38 25.16
N ASP A 380 4.61 -28.18 24.17
CA ASP A 380 5.85 -28.94 24.01
C ASP A 380 6.73 -28.78 25.27
N ASP A 381 7.05 -29.91 25.91
CA ASP A 381 7.80 -30.00 27.17
C ASP A 381 9.34 -30.06 26.96
N GLU A 382 9.86 -29.46 25.88
CA GLU A 382 11.30 -29.42 25.57
C GLU A 382 11.91 -28.01 25.42
N ALA A 383 11.15 -26.93 25.68
CA ALA A 383 11.68 -25.56 25.65
C ALA A 383 12.17 -25.02 27.01
N LEU A 384 12.55 -25.91 27.94
CA LEU A 384 13.03 -25.57 29.29
C LEU A 384 14.57 -25.59 29.40
N THR A 385 15.27 -24.81 28.58
CA THR A 385 16.65 -24.37 28.89
C THR A 385 16.99 -23.05 28.19
N ASP A 386 16.57 -21.94 28.77
CA ASP A 386 17.44 -20.79 29.10
C ASP A 386 16.53 -19.67 29.61
N ARG A 387 16.52 -19.55 30.94
CA ARG A 387 15.66 -18.62 31.67
C ARG A 387 16.31 -17.23 31.61
N GLU A 388 16.08 -16.49 30.53
CA GLU A 388 16.28 -15.04 30.56
C GLU A 388 15.19 -14.41 31.43
N LEU A 389 15.61 -13.95 32.60
CA LEU A 389 14.75 -13.34 33.62
C LEU A 389 14.12 -12.05 33.08
N ALA A 390 12.85 -11.82 33.40
CA ALA A 390 12.16 -10.57 33.12
C ALA A 390 12.91 -9.38 33.74
N TRP A 391 12.92 -8.25 33.04
CA TRP A 391 13.64 -7.01 33.39
C TRP A 391 13.29 -6.41 34.77
N SER A 392 12.34 -6.98 35.50
CA SER A 392 11.98 -6.59 36.86
C SER A 392 12.75 -7.31 37.98
N GLN A 393 13.64 -8.27 37.66
CA GLN A 393 14.33 -9.11 38.65
C GLN A 393 15.85 -8.88 38.75
N THR A 394 16.38 -7.76 38.23
CA THR A 394 17.77 -7.38 38.51
C THR A 394 17.88 -6.66 39.86
N GLU A 395 18.43 -7.36 40.87
CA GLU A 395 18.86 -6.74 42.12
C GLU A 395 19.97 -5.72 41.85
N TYR A 396 19.70 -4.44 42.09
CA TYR A 396 20.72 -3.40 42.18
C TYR A 396 21.26 -3.32 43.60
N PRO A 397 22.59 -3.29 43.82
CA PRO A 397 23.15 -2.96 45.12
C PRO A 397 22.91 -1.49 45.44
N GLY A 398 22.59 -1.22 46.71
CA GLY A 398 21.93 -0.01 47.18
C GLY A 398 22.73 1.30 47.18
N ASP A 399 21.96 2.34 47.55
CA ASP A 399 22.32 3.70 47.93
C ASP A 399 22.74 4.70 46.85
N LEU A 400 21.71 5.29 46.20
CA LEU A 400 21.71 6.70 45.83
C LEU A 400 20.29 7.27 46.00
N ARG A 401 19.98 7.74 47.21
CA ARG A 401 18.77 8.53 47.47
C ARG A 401 18.93 9.91 46.82
N MET A 402 18.47 10.06 45.57
CA MET A 402 18.25 11.39 45.00
C MET A 402 17.01 12.00 45.66
N ARG A 403 17.21 13.13 46.30
CA ARG A 403 16.18 13.91 46.98
C ARG A 403 15.30 14.56 45.92
N PHE A 404 14.05 14.11 45.81
CA PHE A 404 13.06 14.72 44.93
C PHE A 404 12.78 16.14 45.44
N GLY A 405 13.31 17.15 44.72
CA GLY A 405 12.98 18.55 44.96
C GLY A 405 11.60 18.81 44.39
N GLY A 406 10.63 19.11 45.25
CA GLY A 406 9.32 19.57 44.82
C GLY A 406 9.46 20.97 44.22
N GLU A 407 9.54 21.03 42.90
CA GLU A 407 9.08 22.21 42.17
C GLU A 407 7.74 21.87 41.54
N THR A 408 6.77 22.70 41.87
CA THR A 408 5.39 22.71 41.40
C THR A 408 5.37 22.73 39.87
N TYR A 409 4.67 21.76 39.28
CA TYR A 409 4.30 21.79 37.87
C TYR A 409 3.44 23.04 37.63
N ASP A 410 3.96 23.97 36.84
CA ASP A 410 3.19 25.07 36.27
C ASP A 410 2.52 24.53 34.99
N GLU A 411 1.19 24.40 35.01
CA GLU A 411 0.38 23.73 33.98
C GLU A 411 -0.05 24.66 32.83
N ASP A 412 0.55 25.84 32.68
CA ASP A 412 0.15 26.85 31.70
C ASP A 412 1.28 27.30 30.75
N GLY A 413 1.77 26.38 29.89
CA GLY A 413 2.72 26.71 28.83
C GLY A 413 2.43 25.96 27.52
N PRO A 414 2.38 26.62 26.34
CA PRO A 414 2.02 25.98 25.08
C PRO A 414 3.27 25.30 24.49
N ALA A 415 3.54 24.08 24.94
CA ALA A 415 4.53 23.22 24.30
C ALA A 415 4.08 21.77 24.44
N GLY A 416 3.15 21.34 23.58
CA GLY A 416 3.07 19.93 23.22
C GLY A 416 4.37 19.59 22.50
N TRP A 417 5.22 18.79 23.14
CA TRP A 417 6.44 18.27 22.52
C TRP A 417 6.01 17.31 21.42
N SER A 418 5.80 17.82 20.20
CA SER A 418 5.82 16.99 19.01
C SER A 418 7.23 16.44 18.89
N MET A 419 7.33 15.11 18.77
CA MET A 419 8.55 14.46 18.37
C MET A 419 8.91 15.10 17.02
N ARG A 420 9.93 15.96 16.98
CA ARG A 420 10.45 16.46 15.71
C ARG A 420 10.70 15.22 14.88
N LEU A 421 9.96 15.05 13.78
CA LEU A 421 10.31 14.11 12.73
C LEU A 421 11.81 14.32 12.54
N ASN A 422 12.63 13.30 12.79
CA ASN A 422 14.06 13.45 12.66
C ASN A 422 14.28 13.99 11.26
N VAL A 423 14.66 15.27 11.16
CA VAL A 423 15.23 15.81 9.94
C VAL A 423 16.49 14.97 9.80
N ILE A 424 16.40 13.95 8.96
CA ILE A 424 17.56 13.18 8.56
C ILE A 424 18.41 14.24 7.85
N GLU A 425 19.42 14.75 8.56
CA GLU A 425 20.45 15.56 7.94
C GLU A 425 20.91 14.76 6.72
N PRO A 426 20.87 15.35 5.52
CA PRO A 426 21.25 14.63 4.33
C PRO A 426 22.64 14.04 4.60
N PRO A 427 22.87 12.74 4.30
CA PRO A 427 24.16 12.13 4.56
C PRO A 427 25.22 13.03 3.95
N ARG A 428 26.13 13.55 4.79
CA ARG A 428 27.22 14.44 4.36
C ARG A 428 27.74 13.94 3.02
N GLU A 429 27.54 14.74 1.97
CA GLU A 429 27.89 14.36 0.60
C GLU A 429 29.30 13.79 0.59
N ARG A 430 29.42 12.47 0.48
CA ARG A 430 30.70 11.85 0.15
C ARG A 430 30.95 12.22 -1.29
N ARG A 431 31.70 13.31 -1.46
CA ARG A 431 32.17 13.90 -2.72
C ARG A 431 32.18 12.86 -3.86
N PRO A 432 31.32 12.98 -4.89
CA PRO A 432 31.20 12.00 -5.97
C PRO A 432 32.46 11.84 -6.82
N TRP A 433 33.45 12.71 -6.63
CA TRP A 433 34.69 12.73 -7.41
C TRP A 433 35.74 11.69 -6.98
N LEU A 434 35.60 11.03 -5.83
CA LEU A 434 36.56 10.02 -5.38
C LEU A 434 36.27 8.60 -5.93
N ARG A 435 35.00 8.25 -6.25
CA ARG A 435 34.66 6.92 -6.78
C ARG A 435 35.00 6.76 -8.27
N LEU A 436 34.86 7.82 -9.08
CA LEU A 436 35.23 7.75 -10.51
C LEU A 436 36.75 7.58 -10.71
N ARG A 437 37.58 8.21 -9.86
CA ARG A 437 39.04 8.09 -9.98
C ARG A 437 39.57 6.74 -9.52
N PHE A 438 38.94 6.10 -8.54
CA PHE A 438 39.40 4.79 -8.05
C PHE A 438 39.11 3.67 -9.05
N SER A 439 37.94 3.69 -9.71
CA SER A 439 37.60 2.73 -10.77
C SER A 439 38.55 2.87 -11.97
N GLN A 440 38.84 4.10 -12.40
CA GLN A 440 39.79 4.35 -13.49
C GLN A 440 41.24 3.97 -13.13
N LEU A 441 41.65 4.17 -11.87
CA LEU A 441 42.96 3.72 -11.39
C LEU A 441 43.08 2.20 -11.33
N VAL A 442 42.03 1.49 -10.90
CA VAL A 442 42.01 0.02 -10.86
C VAL A 442 42.00 -0.57 -12.28
N ILE A 443 41.21 -0.01 -13.20
CA ILE A 443 41.19 -0.43 -14.61
C ILE A 443 42.56 -0.14 -15.27
N GLY A 444 43.15 1.02 -15.00
CA GLY A 444 44.49 1.37 -15.49
C GLY A 444 45.59 0.45 -14.96
N MET A 445 45.60 0.14 -13.66
CA MET A 445 46.53 -0.83 -13.06
C MET A 445 46.37 -2.22 -13.66
N SER A 446 45.13 -2.67 -13.90
CA SER A 446 44.84 -3.96 -14.51
C SER A 446 45.39 -4.06 -15.94
N ALA A 447 45.30 -2.98 -16.72
CA ALA A 447 45.86 -2.92 -18.07
C ALA A 447 47.40 -2.97 -18.09
N VAL A 448 48.07 -2.32 -17.12
CA VAL A 448 49.54 -2.36 -16.99
C VAL A 448 50.02 -3.74 -16.58
N VAL A 449 49.32 -4.43 -15.68
CA VAL A 449 49.62 -5.82 -15.31
C VAL A 449 49.43 -6.77 -16.50
N ALA A 450 48.38 -6.58 -17.31
CA ALA A 450 48.17 -7.38 -18.51
C ALA A 450 49.27 -7.14 -19.57
N MET A 451 49.68 -5.89 -19.79
CA MET A 451 50.76 -5.55 -20.72
C MET A 451 52.11 -6.13 -20.29
N THR A 452 52.42 -6.11 -18.98
CA THR A 452 53.66 -6.72 -18.45
C THR A 452 53.63 -8.25 -18.52
N ALA A 453 52.46 -8.88 -18.34
CA ALA A 453 52.31 -10.32 -18.54
C ALA A 453 52.49 -10.73 -20.02
N ILE A 454 51.88 -9.99 -20.96
CA ILE A 454 52.02 -10.27 -22.40
C ILE A 454 53.45 -9.99 -22.88
N GLY A 455 54.06 -8.88 -22.44
CA GLY A 455 55.46 -8.55 -22.76
C GLY A 455 56.46 -9.54 -22.17
N GLY A 456 56.21 -10.05 -20.95
CA GLY A 456 57.01 -11.09 -20.32
C GLY A 456 56.98 -12.40 -21.10
N VAL A 457 55.80 -12.83 -21.56
CA VAL A 457 55.65 -14.05 -22.38
C VAL A 457 56.36 -13.90 -23.73
N ALA A 458 56.27 -12.74 -24.39
CA ALA A 458 56.98 -12.48 -25.64
C ALA A 458 58.52 -12.49 -25.48
N TYR A 459 59.03 -11.99 -24.35
CA TYR A 459 60.46 -12.04 -24.04
C TYR A 459 60.95 -13.48 -23.76
N THR A 460 60.12 -14.30 -23.12
CA THR A 460 60.47 -15.72 -22.91
C THR A 460 60.43 -16.55 -24.20
N LEU A 461 59.55 -16.22 -25.14
CA LEU A 461 59.46 -16.94 -26.43
C LEU A 461 60.63 -16.60 -27.35
N THR A 462 61.14 -15.37 -27.33
CA THR A 462 62.32 -14.97 -28.12
C THR A 462 63.65 -15.45 -27.52
N GLY A 463 63.68 -15.82 -26.24
CA GLY A 463 64.85 -16.42 -25.58
C GLY A 463 65.08 -17.91 -25.90
N ILE A 464 64.05 -18.62 -26.42
CA ILE A 464 64.11 -20.06 -26.71
C ILE A 464 64.58 -20.34 -28.16
N GLU A 465 64.61 -19.32 -29.02
CA GLU A 465 64.94 -19.44 -30.45
C GLU A 465 66.46 -19.50 -30.73
N ASN A 466 67.31 -19.44 -29.69
CA ASN A 466 68.77 -19.42 -29.83
C ASN A 466 69.48 -20.74 -29.50
N ARG A 467 68.81 -21.90 -29.67
CA ARG A 467 69.49 -23.21 -29.70
C ARG A 467 69.63 -23.69 -31.14
N GLN A 468 70.89 -23.75 -31.60
CA GLN A 468 71.30 -24.32 -32.89
C GLN A 468 70.73 -25.73 -33.11
N ALA A 469 70.09 -25.93 -34.26
CA ALA A 469 69.58 -27.21 -34.73
C ALA A 469 70.71 -28.09 -35.33
N PRO A 470 70.70 -29.42 -35.13
CA PRO A 470 71.45 -30.35 -35.98
C PRO A 470 70.70 -30.62 -37.31
N PRO A 471 71.41 -31.02 -38.39
CA PRO A 471 70.91 -30.90 -39.76
C PRO A 471 69.92 -31.99 -40.18
N ALA A 472 69.06 -31.64 -41.13
CA ALA A 472 67.98 -32.48 -41.68
C ALA A 472 68.48 -33.54 -42.68
N PRO A 473 67.87 -34.73 -42.75
CA PRO A 473 68.01 -35.59 -43.91
C PRO A 473 67.09 -35.12 -45.06
N SER A 474 67.73 -34.97 -46.21
CA SER A 474 67.18 -34.60 -47.51
C SER A 474 66.17 -35.63 -48.03
N VAL A 475 65.01 -35.17 -48.51
CA VAL A 475 64.05 -35.97 -49.28
C VAL A 475 64.00 -35.44 -50.71
N ALA A 476 64.36 -36.28 -51.68
CA ALA A 476 64.04 -36.16 -53.10
C ALA A 476 64.11 -37.57 -53.77
N PRO A 477 63.54 -37.81 -54.98
CA PRO A 477 62.13 -38.21 -55.17
C PRO A 477 61.91 -39.40 -56.15
N ARG A 478 60.64 -39.88 -56.21
CA ARG A 478 59.96 -40.66 -57.30
C ARG A 478 60.45 -42.12 -57.54
N PRO A 479 59.73 -43.01 -58.29
CA PRO A 479 58.59 -42.80 -59.20
C PRO A 479 57.40 -43.81 -59.08
N ALA A 480 56.31 -43.54 -59.83
CA ALA A 480 55.16 -44.43 -60.06
C ALA A 480 55.55 -45.77 -60.70
N PRO A 481 54.79 -46.87 -60.49
CA PRO A 481 53.85 -47.37 -61.53
C PRO A 481 52.69 -48.25 -60.93
N PRO A 482 52.03 -49.16 -61.67
CA PRO A 482 50.99 -48.94 -62.68
C PRO A 482 49.65 -49.67 -62.34
N ALA A 483 48.70 -49.58 -63.27
CA ALA A 483 47.32 -50.08 -63.18
C ALA A 483 47.14 -51.61 -63.25
N ASN A 484 46.08 -52.07 -62.55
CA ASN A 484 45.21 -53.26 -62.71
C ASN A 484 44.80 -53.71 -61.28
N SER A 485 43.60 -54.19 -60.93
CA SER A 485 42.44 -54.70 -61.65
C SER A 485 41.33 -55.06 -60.63
N VAL A 486 40.07 -54.78 -60.99
CA VAL A 486 38.82 -55.53 -60.68
C VAL A 486 38.33 -55.62 -59.21
N ALA A 487 37.14 -55.06 -58.93
CA ALA A 487 35.89 -55.78 -58.57
C ALA A 487 34.74 -54.82 -58.15
N PRO A 488 33.44 -55.19 -58.28
CA PRO A 488 32.37 -54.23 -58.61
C PRO A 488 31.33 -53.92 -57.50
N ARG A 489 30.56 -52.86 -57.79
CA ARG A 489 29.34 -52.33 -57.12
C ARG A 489 28.29 -53.37 -56.70
N PRO A 490 27.47 -53.00 -55.69
CA PRO A 490 26.03 -53.22 -55.71
C PRO A 490 25.26 -51.92 -56.01
N ALA A 491 24.14 -52.06 -56.72
CA ALA A 491 23.23 -51.00 -57.17
C ALA A 491 21.99 -50.85 -56.25
N ALA A 492 21.34 -49.69 -56.32
CA ALA A 492 20.05 -49.38 -55.70
C ALA A 492 18.85 -49.93 -56.52
N PRO A 493 17.66 -50.08 -55.89
CA PRO A 493 16.40 -49.90 -56.64
C PRO A 493 15.29 -49.22 -55.78
N PRO A 494 14.03 -49.07 -56.23
CA PRO A 494 13.51 -48.03 -57.13
C PRO A 494 12.21 -47.34 -56.57
N PRO A 495 11.61 -46.32 -57.24
CA PRO A 495 10.23 -45.89 -56.97
C PRO A 495 9.25 -46.44 -58.03
N PRO A 496 8.05 -46.93 -57.64
CA PRO A 496 6.81 -46.53 -58.34
C PRO A 496 5.53 -46.56 -57.47
N THR A 497 4.58 -45.60 -57.55
CA THR A 497 3.44 -45.40 -58.49
C THR A 497 2.10 -46.01 -57.99
N ALA A 498 1.03 -45.19 -58.09
CA ALA A 498 -0.35 -45.44 -57.66
C ALA A 498 -1.20 -46.23 -58.68
N VAL A 499 -2.22 -46.99 -58.20
CA VAL A 499 -3.36 -47.60 -58.97
C VAL A 499 -4.59 -47.80 -58.03
N PRO A 500 -5.87 -47.81 -58.51
CA PRO A 500 -7.06 -47.20 -57.86
C PRO A 500 -8.13 -48.21 -57.31
N PRO A 501 -9.49 -47.98 -57.33
CA PRO A 501 -10.35 -48.00 -56.13
C PRO A 501 -11.39 -49.16 -56.01
N ARG A 502 -12.09 -49.17 -54.84
CA ARG A 502 -13.46 -49.71 -54.53
C ARG A 502 -13.63 -51.24 -54.38
N PRO A 503 -14.68 -51.77 -53.69
CA PRO A 503 -16.05 -51.25 -53.47
C PRO A 503 -16.25 -50.26 -52.32
#